data_AF-A0A4U0GM17-F1
#
_entry.id   AF-A0A4U0GM17-F1
#
_cell.length_a   1.000
_cell.length_b   1.000
_cell.length_c   1.000
_cell.angle_alpha   90.00
_cell.angle_beta   90.00
_cell.angle_gamma   90.00
#
_symmetry.space_group_name_H-M   'P 1'
#
loop_
_entity.id
_entity.type
_entity.pdbx_description
1 polymer ?
#
loop_
_entity_poly.entity_id
_entity_poly.type
_entity_poly.pdbx_seq_one_letter_code
_entity_poly.pdbx_strand_id
1 'polypeptide(L)'
;MNWKTLVLGLVLADFAVLTGYAVMDAGYVGIFEHLLISSAGWQVGADLVIVCSLAMIWMFNDARRTGRNVWPYLLLTLTLGSFGPLLYLFVGSLGLMPRRAALA
;
A
#
# COMPACT_ATOMS: atom_id res chain seq x y z
N MET A 1 14.36 8.36 -15.01
CA MET A 1 13.26 8.05 -14.07
C MET A 1 12.20 7.26 -14.85
N ASN A 2 11.83 6.05 -14.40
CA ASN A 2 10.87 5.22 -15.13
C ASN A 2 9.46 5.84 -15.05
N TRP A 3 8.66 5.75 -16.12
CA TRP A 3 7.28 6.26 -16.12
C TRP A 3 6.44 5.64 -14.99
N LYS A 4 6.68 4.36 -14.68
CA LYS A 4 6.06 3.64 -13.56
C LYS A 4 6.37 4.32 -12.23
N THR A 5 7.61 4.76 -12.03
CA THR A 5 8.03 5.46 -10.82
C THR A 5 7.34 6.81 -10.70
N LEU A 6 7.20 7.55 -11.82
CA LEU A 6 6.46 8.81 -11.83
C LEU A 6 5.00 8.61 -11.43
N VAL A 7 4.33 7.63 -12.03
CA VAL A 7 2.91 7.34 -11.73
C VAL A 7 2.74 6.86 -10.29
N LEU A 8 3.57 5.93 -9.82
CA LEU A 8 3.50 5.45 -8.45
C LEU A 8 3.79 6.57 -7.44
N GLY A 9 4.75 7.44 -7.73
CA GLY A 9 5.07 8.59 -6.89
C GLY A 9 3.94 9.61 -6.84
N LEU A 10 3.32 9.90 -7.97
CA LEU A 10 2.16 10.80 -8.06
C LEU A 10 0.97 10.23 -7.28
N VAL A 11 0.60 8.96 -7.52
CA VAL A 11 -0.49 8.30 -6.78
C VAL A 11 -0.22 8.28 -5.29
N LEU A 12 1.01 8.00 -4.86
CA LEU A 12 1.39 7.98 -3.46
C LEU A 12 1.31 9.38 -2.83
N ALA A 13 1.74 10.42 -3.54
CA ALA A 13 1.65 11.80 -3.08
C ALA A 13 0.19 12.28 -2.96
N ASP A 14 -0.61 12.06 -4.00
CA ASP A 14 -2.02 12.45 -4.02
C ASP A 14 -2.82 11.71 -2.95
N PHE A 15 -2.58 10.42 -2.78
CA PHE A 15 -3.22 9.63 -1.74
C PHE A 15 -2.77 10.05 -0.33
N ALA A 16 -1.51 10.45 -0.15
CA ALA A 16 -1.01 11.04 1.10
C ALA A 16 -1.72 12.36 1.42
N VAL A 17 -1.91 13.24 0.43
CA VAL A 17 -2.64 14.49 0.60
C VAL A 17 -4.10 14.20 0.98
N LEU A 18 -4.77 13.30 0.25
CA LEU A 18 -6.15 12.91 0.54
C LEU A 18 -6.30 12.32 1.95
N THR A 19 -5.40 11.41 2.33
CA THR A 19 -5.40 10.78 3.66
C THR A 19 -5.15 11.81 4.75
N GLY A 20 -4.19 12.72 4.53
CA GLY A 20 -3.91 13.82 5.46
C GLY A 20 -5.12 14.72 5.67
N TYR A 21 -5.80 15.10 4.58
CA TYR A 21 -7.05 15.86 4.65
C TYR A 21 -8.14 15.11 5.43
N ALA A 22 -8.37 13.83 5.11
CA ALA A 22 -9.38 13.01 5.79
C ALA A 22 -9.09 12.84 7.29
N VAL A 23 -7.81 12.68 7.66
CA VAL A 23 -7.39 12.61 9.07
C VAL A 23 -7.57 13.96 9.78
N MET A 24 -7.35 15.09 9.09
CA MET A 24 -7.61 16.41 9.67
C MET A 24 -9.10 16.67 9.90
N ASP A 25 -9.95 16.19 9.00
CA ASP A 25 -11.41 16.40 9.03
C ASP A 25 -12.12 15.45 10.02
N ALA A 26 -11.89 14.14 9.87
CA ALA A 26 -12.60 13.11 10.63
C ALA A 26 -11.76 12.48 11.76
N GLY A 27 -10.45 12.75 11.82
CA GLY A 27 -9.53 12.00 12.68
C GLY A 27 -9.24 10.60 12.15
N TYR A 28 -8.15 9.99 12.61
CA TYR A 28 -7.75 8.65 12.16
C TYR A 28 -8.81 7.58 12.49
N VAL A 29 -9.37 7.62 13.71
CA VAL A 29 -10.42 6.67 14.12
C VAL A 29 -11.74 6.96 13.41
N GLY A 30 -12.08 8.23 13.20
CA GLY A 30 -13.34 8.62 12.57
C GLY A 30 -13.47 8.15 11.12
N ILE A 31 -12.36 7.92 10.41
CA ILE A 31 -12.37 7.28 9.08
C ILE A 31 -13.02 5.89 9.15
N PHE A 32 -12.69 5.10 10.18
CA PHE A 32 -13.27 3.76 10.36
C PHE A 32 -14.71 3.83 10.83
N GLU A 33 -15.05 4.79 11.70
CA GLU A 33 -16.43 4.99 12.14
C GLU A 33 -17.35 5.28 10.95
N HIS A 34 -16.94 6.14 10.01
CA HIS A 34 -17.70 6.42 8.79
C HIS A 34 -17.92 5.18 7.92
N LEU A 35 -16.95 4.27 7.88
CA LEU A 35 -17.06 2.99 7.18
C LEU A 35 -18.09 2.05 7.83
N LEU A 36 -18.29 2.17 9.15
CA LEU A 36 -19.14 1.27 9.92
C LEU A 36 -20.60 1.73 10.05
N ILE A 37 -20.94 2.95 9.61
CA ILE A 37 -22.30 3.50 9.72
C ILE A 37 -23.31 2.80 8.79
N SER A 38 -22.87 2.28 7.65
CA SER A 38 -23.78 1.75 6.62
C SER A 38 -23.31 0.42 6.06
N SER A 39 -24.24 -0.39 5.55
CA SER A 39 -23.94 -1.66 4.87
C SER A 39 -23.06 -1.47 3.63
N ALA A 40 -23.17 -0.33 2.94
CA ALA A 40 -22.28 0.04 1.85
C ALA A 40 -20.84 0.26 2.35
N GLY A 41 -20.67 0.97 3.46
CA GLY A 41 -19.37 1.14 4.10
C GLY A 41 -18.76 -0.19 4.58
N TRP A 42 -19.58 -1.10 5.11
CA TRP A 42 -19.13 -2.44 5.50
C TRP A 42 -18.58 -3.21 4.31
N GLN A 43 -19.27 -3.14 3.16
CA GLN A 43 -18.82 -3.81 1.94
C GLN A 43 -17.47 -3.26 1.48
N VAL A 44 -17.31 -1.92 1.43
CA VAL A 44 -16.04 -1.29 1.03
C VAL A 44 -14.92 -1.60 2.03
N GLY A 45 -15.21 -1.62 3.33
CA GLY A 45 -14.26 -2.02 4.37
C GLY A 45 -13.81 -3.47 4.25
N ALA A 46 -14.75 -4.38 4.01
CA ALA A 46 -14.42 -5.79 3.77
C ALA A 46 -13.55 -5.96 2.52
N ASP A 47 -13.89 -5.28 1.43
CA ASP A 47 -13.09 -5.29 0.20
C ASP A 47 -11.66 -4.77 0.45
N LEU A 48 -11.52 -3.67 1.20
CA LEU A 48 -10.22 -3.13 1.59
C LEU A 48 -9.38 -4.14 2.39
N VAL A 49 -9.98 -4.85 3.35
CA VAL A 49 -9.30 -5.88 4.14
C VAL A 49 -8.85 -7.04 3.26
N ILE A 50 -9.71 -7.49 2.34
CA ILE A 50 -9.42 -8.58 1.41
C ILE A 50 -8.26 -8.18 0.48
N VAL A 51 -8.34 -7.02 -0.16
CA VAL A 51 -7.30 -6.59 -1.11
C VAL A 51 -5.97 -6.33 -0.40
N CYS A 52 -5.98 -5.78 0.82
CA CYS A 52 -4.77 -5.61 1.62
C CYS A 52 -4.16 -6.97 1.98
N SER A 53 -4.98 -7.95 2.35
CA SER A 53 -4.53 -9.31 2.67
C SER A 53 -3.89 -9.99 1.45
N LEU A 54 -4.55 -9.90 0.29
CA LEU A 54 -4.02 -10.43 -0.98
C LEU A 54 -2.71 -9.74 -1.36
N ALA A 55 -2.64 -8.41 -1.22
CA ALA A 55 -1.44 -7.64 -1.51
C ALA A 55 -0.28 -8.01 -0.56
N MET A 56 -0.55 -8.22 0.74
CA MET A 56 0.45 -8.68 1.70
C MET A 56 1.00 -10.07 1.35
N ILE A 57 0.14 -11.01 0.98
CA ILE A 57 0.56 -12.36 0.53
C ILE A 57 1.44 -12.26 -0.72
N TRP A 58 1.03 -11.43 -1.68
CA TRP A 58 1.82 -11.18 -2.89
C TRP A 58 3.19 -10.57 -2.58
N MET A 59 3.23 -9.50 -1.77
CA MET A 59 4.48 -8.84 -1.37
C MET A 59 5.42 -9.80 -0.66
N PHE A 60 4.90 -10.66 0.21
CA PHE A 60 5.70 -11.64 0.94
C PHE A 60 6.37 -12.63 -0.03
N ASN A 61 5.62 -13.12 -1.02
CA ASN A 61 6.14 -14.03 -2.04
C ASN A 61 7.14 -13.32 -2.99
N ASP A 62 6.87 -12.08 -3.40
CA ASP A 62 7.79 -11.30 -4.23
C ASP A 62 9.09 -10.99 -3.48
N ALA A 63 9.00 -10.62 -2.21
CA ALA A 63 10.14 -10.34 -1.35
C ALA A 63 11.04 -11.55 -1.13
N ARG A 64 10.46 -12.75 -0.96
CA ARG A 64 11.22 -14.01 -0.91
C ARG A 64 11.99 -14.28 -2.20
N ARG A 65 11.39 -14.00 -3.36
CA ARG A 65 12.02 -14.21 -4.68
C ARG A 65 13.11 -13.18 -4.98
N THR A 66 12.91 -11.94 -4.53
CA THR A 66 13.80 -10.81 -4.83
C THR A 66 14.83 -10.54 -3.73
N GLY A 67 14.73 -11.20 -2.57
CA GLY A 67 15.59 -10.98 -1.41
C GLY A 67 15.31 -9.68 -0.66
N ARG A 68 14.12 -9.07 -0.85
CA ARG A 68 13.74 -7.79 -0.22
C ARG A 68 13.22 -8.00 1.20
N ASN A 69 13.44 -7.03 2.08
CA ASN A 69 12.78 -7.01 3.39
C ASN A 69 11.35 -6.49 3.25
N VAL A 70 10.35 -7.35 3.48
CA VAL A 70 8.93 -7.03 3.31
C VAL A 70 8.27 -6.43 4.55
N TRP A 71 8.84 -6.67 5.74
CA TRP A 71 8.20 -6.36 7.03
C TRP A 71 7.75 -4.90 7.19
N PRO A 72 8.55 -3.88 6.83
CA PRO A 72 8.11 -2.49 6.93
C PRO A 72 6.84 -2.21 6.13
N TYR A 73 6.72 -2.82 4.94
CA TYR A 73 5.59 -2.65 4.05
C TYR A 73 4.36 -3.40 4.55
N LEU A 74 4.52 -4.58 5.16
CA LEU A 74 3.41 -5.30 5.80
C LEU A 74 2.83 -4.50 6.97
N LEU A 75 3.68 -3.97 7.85
CA LEU A 75 3.24 -3.13 8.96
C LEU A 75 2.52 -1.88 8.47
N LEU A 76 3.05 -1.24 7.43
CA LEU A 76 2.41 -0.09 6.79
C LEU A 76 1.07 -0.46 6.15
N THR A 77 0.93 -1.66 5.62
CA THR A 77 -0.33 -2.14 5.04
C THR A 77 -1.39 -2.37 6.11
N LEU A 78 -0.99 -2.90 7.26
CA LEU A 78 -1.91 -3.16 8.37
C LEU A 78 -2.46 -1.88 9.00
N THR A 79 -1.65 -0.82 9.06
CA THR A 79 -2.06 0.45 9.69
C THR A 79 -2.63 1.44 8.69
N LEU A 80 -2.09 1.52 7.48
CA LEU A 80 -2.46 2.55 6.50
C LEU A 80 -3.10 1.96 5.23
N GLY A 81 -3.33 0.65 5.16
CA GLY A 81 -3.93 0.02 4.00
C GLY A 81 -3.03 0.09 2.76
N SER A 82 -3.48 0.72 1.68
CA SER A 82 -2.81 0.68 0.38
C SER A 82 -1.44 1.38 0.34
N PHE A 83 -1.05 2.16 1.37
CA PHE A 83 0.29 2.76 1.45
C PHE A 83 1.42 1.72 1.41
N GLY A 84 1.25 0.56 2.06
CA GLY A 84 2.27 -0.49 2.08
C GLY A 84 2.61 -1.04 0.69
N PRO A 85 1.63 -1.56 -0.08
CA PRO A 85 1.86 -2.03 -1.45
C PRO A 85 2.34 -0.93 -2.40
N LEU A 86 1.80 0.29 -2.30
CA LEU A 86 2.21 1.42 -3.13
C LEU A 86 3.68 1.78 -2.90
N LEU A 87 4.10 1.87 -1.63
CA LEU A 87 5.48 2.17 -1.28
C LEU A 87 6.43 1.02 -1.68
N TYR A 88 5.99 -0.24 -1.52
CA TYR A 88 6.76 -1.42 -1.95
C TYR A 88 7.05 -1.39 -3.44
N LEU A 89 6.03 -1.11 -4.26
CA LEU A 89 6.15 -0.98 -5.71
C LEU A 89 7.00 0.24 -6.09
N PHE A 90 6.80 1.39 -5.44
CA PHE A 90 7.54 2.61 -5.71
C PHE A 90 9.04 2.43 -5.48
N VAL A 91 9.44 1.92 -4.30
CA VAL A 91 10.84 1.64 -3.97
C VAL A 91 11.42 0.58 -4.91
N GLY A 92 10.66 -0.48 -5.20
CA GLY A 92 11.06 -1.50 -6.16
C GLY A 92 11.26 -0.96 -7.59
N SER A 93 10.56 0.11 -7.97
CA SER A 93 10.62 0.73 -9.30
C SER A 93 11.77 1.74 -9.47
N LEU A 94 12.25 2.33 -8.37
CA LEU A 94 13.34 3.31 -8.35
C LEU A 94 14.69 2.70 -8.79
N GLY A 95 14.80 1.38 -8.90
CA GLY A 95 16.03 0.71 -9.32
C GLY A 95 17.14 0.77 -8.27
N LEU A 96 16.84 1.19 -7.04
CA LEU A 96 17.79 1.27 -5.92
C LEU A 96 18.30 -0.08 -5.44
N MET A 97 17.73 -1.19 -5.92
CA MET A 97 18.16 -2.52 -5.51
C MET A 97 18.36 -3.47 -6.69
N PRO A 98 19.40 -4.32 -6.64
CA PRO A 98 19.69 -5.28 -7.69
C PRO A 98 18.47 -6.20 -7.91
N ARG A 99 17.89 -6.16 -9.11
CA ARG A 99 17.27 -7.38 -9.65
C ARG A 99 18.42 -8.38 -9.69
N ARG A 100 18.38 -9.45 -8.91
CA ARG A 100 19.18 -10.62 -9.26
C ARG A 100 18.84 -10.93 -10.71
N ALA A 101 19.77 -10.61 -11.60
CA ALA A 101 19.77 -11.15 -12.94
C ALA A 101 19.54 -12.65 -12.76
N ALA A 102 18.57 -13.17 -13.51
CA ALA A 102 18.23 -14.58 -13.50
C ALA A 102 19.51 -15.41 -13.43
N LEU A 103 19.71 -16.12 -12.32
CA LEU A 103 20.59 -17.28 -12.31
C LEU A 103 19.77 -18.36 -13.00
N ALA A 104 19.83 -18.37 -14.33
CA ALA A 104 19.34 -19.42 -15.21
C ALA A 104 20.36 -19.56 -16.34
#